data_AF-A0AB33JS74-F1
#
_entry.id   AF-A0AB33JS74-F1
#
_cell.length_a   1.000
_cell.length_b   1.000
_cell.length_c   1.000
_cell.angle_alpha   90.00
_cell.angle_beta   90.00
_cell.angle_gamma   90.00
#
_symmetry.space_group_name_H-M   'P 1'
#
loop_
_entity.id
_entity.type
_entity.pdbx_description
1 polymer ?
#
loop_
_entity_poly.entity_id
_entity_poly.type
_entity_poly.pdbx_seq_one_letter_code
_entity_poly.pdbx_strand_id
1 'polypeptide(L)'
;MSAVRNTPKARKAGLTGLAALAAAASSFTGLMAAPAHADTSTIAATANAELYNGPCAHGGYVAGNHQSDSCDGAGGQAESWCADFAGWVWEHSGVAHTRDLSSGAASFYDYGRRYGTLHSYPQVGDAIVYDFNSSTDWASHVNLVTAVGDGYISVVGGNQGGGEGSVTGYNITGSVRTGTVVGPKKISGFVSPVLSATTNPSALPTGTLVKSAAGAAVKVIVNGAGLPIAGSDVSPDHYDLSRIVVVDDAAFNTLPAVPPSGTVVMDQSGGDPARYVIVDGTALHIGASDWTESGYDTRALMGVPTSWLNAAQQGTLASGLVVMDQSGKDPGRYVMVSGAALHISASEWTADSYDIRALMGVPGEWLRAAAAKTPPTGTVLMDQAENSAGRYVMVNGAAAHIEAGEWAADGYNTWPLMGAPGEWLNAAAGRPATDGTLVKGQGGASASVYVTVNGSALPVTAAEYSGVWNNGPVAGAPEQWLAASVAKPLANGTVIKNASGADSSVYVMAGGMAVPLGGADYSGLGYDKQPLRGVPGAWEAAAVAKAAPADGTMLLSPDSVTVWMVVNGGSKRAMTAAEFGTGGHSFSEVVAVPTALTAKLPTVQ
;
A
#
# COMPACT_ATOMS: atom_id res chain seq x y z
N MET A 1 38.05 -40.66 5.78
CA MET A 1 39.26 -39.98 5.30
C MET A 1 38.86 -38.61 4.77
N SER A 2 39.39 -37.59 5.45
CA SER A 2 39.48 -36.15 5.22
C SER A 2 38.56 -35.38 4.26
N ALA A 3 37.90 -34.42 4.89
CA ALA A 3 37.36 -33.15 4.41
C ALA A 3 38.33 -32.28 3.58
N VAL A 4 37.77 -31.41 2.73
CA VAL A 4 38.27 -30.02 2.56
C VAL A 4 37.07 -29.08 2.43
N ARG A 5 37.01 -28.11 3.36
CA ARG A 5 36.11 -26.95 3.39
C ARG A 5 36.72 -25.83 2.57
N ASN A 6 35.88 -24.95 1.98
CA ASN A 6 36.28 -23.58 1.67
C ASN A 6 35.15 -22.61 2.01
N THR A 7 35.41 -21.77 2.99
CA THR A 7 34.67 -20.55 3.36
C THR A 7 35.35 -19.33 2.72
N PRO A 8 34.60 -18.27 2.39
CA PRO A 8 35.15 -16.92 2.35
C PRO A 8 34.73 -16.10 3.58
N LYS A 9 35.73 -15.40 4.11
CA LYS A 9 35.71 -14.56 5.31
C LYS A 9 34.89 -13.28 5.14
N ALA A 10 34.20 -12.92 6.21
CA ALA A 10 33.67 -11.59 6.48
C ALA A 10 34.78 -10.52 6.48
N ARG A 11 34.50 -9.35 5.89
CA ARG A 11 35.20 -8.10 6.20
C ARG A 11 34.26 -7.19 6.99
N LYS A 12 34.66 -6.93 8.23
CA LYS A 12 34.16 -5.85 9.08
C LYS A 12 34.72 -4.53 8.57
N ALA A 13 33.87 -3.51 8.46
CA ALA A 13 34.27 -2.12 8.54
C ALA A 13 33.28 -1.44 9.49
N GLY A 14 33.74 -1.12 10.70
CA GLY A 14 33.12 -0.09 11.52
C GLY A 14 33.81 1.24 11.22
N LEU A 15 33.11 2.36 11.37
CA LEU A 15 33.27 3.31 12.48
C LEU A 15 32.62 4.67 12.12
N THR A 16 31.85 5.19 13.09
CA THR A 16 31.72 6.60 13.52
C THR A 16 31.22 7.69 12.57
N GLY A 17 30.26 8.48 13.08
CA GLY A 17 30.11 9.89 12.73
C GLY A 17 28.77 10.52 13.10
N LEU A 18 28.63 11.04 14.32
CA LEU A 18 27.63 12.05 14.69
C LEU A 18 27.76 13.31 13.82
N ALA A 19 26.65 13.97 13.50
CA ALA A 19 26.40 15.39 13.88
C ALA A 19 25.12 15.93 13.22
N ALA A 20 24.21 16.43 14.04
CA ALA A 20 23.15 17.35 13.65
C ALA A 20 23.74 18.76 13.48
N LEU A 21 23.24 19.53 12.51
CA LEU A 21 23.25 20.99 12.58
C LEU A 21 22.12 21.59 11.76
N ALA A 22 21.23 22.28 12.46
CA ALA A 22 20.24 23.17 11.92
C ALA A 22 20.90 24.37 11.23
N ALA A 23 20.31 24.82 10.13
CA ALA A 23 20.46 26.19 9.65
C ALA A 23 19.14 26.63 9.02
N ALA A 24 18.33 27.34 9.81
CA ALA A 24 17.35 28.27 9.28
C ALA A 24 18.12 29.53 8.83
N ALA A 25 17.92 29.96 7.58
CA ALA A 25 18.31 31.29 7.14
C ALA A 25 17.27 31.84 6.16
N SER A 26 16.73 32.97 6.59
CA SER A 26 15.73 33.86 6.02
C SER A 26 16.00 34.34 4.58
N SER A 27 14.90 34.43 3.82
CA SER A 27 14.53 35.51 2.88
C SER A 27 15.54 36.01 1.83
N PHE A 28 15.24 35.73 0.56
CA PHE A 28 15.38 36.71 -0.52
C PHE A 28 14.13 36.70 -1.40
N THR A 29 13.37 37.79 -1.35
CA THR A 29 12.37 38.16 -2.34
C THR A 29 13.11 38.60 -3.60
N GLY A 30 13.30 37.68 -4.53
CA GLY A 30 13.65 38.00 -5.91
C GLY A 30 12.51 37.55 -6.79
N LEU A 31 11.75 38.49 -7.37
CA LEU A 31 11.06 38.21 -8.63
C LEU A 31 12.14 37.95 -9.68
N MET A 32 12.65 36.73 -9.71
CA MET A 32 13.28 36.17 -10.89
C MET A 32 12.11 35.81 -11.80
N ALA A 33 11.96 36.51 -12.93
CA ALA A 33 11.15 36.01 -14.02
C ALA A 33 11.61 34.58 -14.30
N ALA A 34 10.71 33.60 -14.14
CA ALA A 34 11.00 32.24 -14.52
C ALA A 34 11.45 32.25 -15.99
N PRO A 35 12.51 31.50 -16.37
CA PRO A 35 12.76 31.28 -17.78
C PRO A 35 11.49 30.69 -18.39
N ALA A 36 11.01 31.29 -19.47
CA ALA A 36 9.82 30.80 -20.17
C ALA A 36 10.04 29.33 -20.53
N HIS A 37 9.21 28.46 -19.97
CA HIS A 37 9.28 27.03 -20.21
C HIS A 37 8.80 26.72 -21.63
N ALA A 38 9.54 25.83 -22.30
CA ALA A 38 9.20 25.29 -23.61
C ALA A 38 7.93 24.43 -23.53
N ASP A 39 6.89 24.79 -24.27
CA ASP A 39 5.75 23.94 -24.59
C ASP A 39 5.63 23.94 -26.13
N THR A 40 5.17 22.84 -26.73
CA THR A 40 4.78 22.83 -28.15
C THR A 40 3.80 23.95 -28.50
N SER A 41 2.98 24.39 -27.54
CA SER A 41 2.14 25.58 -27.66
C SER A 41 2.94 26.89 -27.74
N THR A 42 4.09 26.98 -27.07
CA THR A 42 4.98 28.15 -27.16
C THR A 42 5.73 28.17 -28.49
N ILE A 43 6.11 27.02 -29.05
CA ILE A 43 6.66 26.94 -30.42
C ILE A 43 5.65 27.48 -31.44
N ALA A 44 4.40 27.02 -31.36
CA ALA A 44 3.34 27.49 -32.25
C ALA A 44 3.05 28.99 -32.06
N ALA A 45 3.02 29.49 -30.83
CA ALA A 45 2.82 30.90 -30.54
C ALA A 45 3.98 31.77 -31.07
N THR A 46 5.23 31.37 -30.82
CA THR A 46 6.43 32.06 -31.31
C THR A 46 6.46 32.08 -32.83
N ALA A 47 6.18 30.96 -33.51
CA ALA A 47 6.11 30.92 -34.97
C ALA A 47 5.00 31.83 -35.54
N ASN A 48 3.80 31.79 -34.95
CA ASN A 48 2.68 32.62 -35.42
C ASN A 48 2.89 34.12 -35.17
N ALA A 49 3.63 34.49 -34.12
CA ALA A 49 3.95 35.89 -33.83
C ALA A 49 4.84 36.55 -34.90
N GLU A 50 5.55 35.73 -35.69
CA GLU A 50 6.47 36.19 -36.73
C GLU A 50 5.81 36.30 -38.11
N LEU A 51 4.51 36.01 -38.25
CA LEU A 51 3.83 36.11 -39.55
C LEU A 51 4.04 37.48 -40.21
N TYR A 52 4.34 37.45 -41.51
CA TYR A 52 4.63 38.58 -42.37
C TYR A 52 5.98 39.28 -42.16
N ASN A 53 6.79 38.83 -41.20
CA ASN A 53 8.15 39.35 -41.02
C ASN A 53 9.09 38.85 -42.12
N GLY A 54 10.07 39.69 -42.45
CA GLY A 54 11.11 39.39 -43.43
C GLY A 54 12.39 38.82 -42.81
N PRO A 55 13.38 38.45 -43.64
CA PRO A 55 14.64 37.83 -43.21
C PRO A 55 15.45 38.60 -42.14
N CYS A 56 15.29 39.92 -42.10
CA CYS A 56 15.99 40.85 -41.20
C CYS A 56 15.25 41.21 -39.92
N ALA A 57 14.09 40.59 -39.66
CA ALA A 57 13.44 40.74 -38.36
C ALA A 57 14.40 40.32 -37.24
N HIS A 58 14.37 41.06 -36.12
CA HIS A 58 15.27 40.87 -34.97
C HIS A 58 16.78 40.99 -35.28
N GLY A 59 17.15 41.59 -36.41
CA GLY A 59 18.54 41.62 -36.88
C GLY A 59 19.00 40.31 -37.52
N GLY A 60 18.05 39.42 -37.84
CA GLY A 60 18.27 38.06 -38.33
C GLY A 60 17.67 37.01 -37.39
N TYR A 61 17.14 35.93 -37.96
CA TYR A 61 16.71 34.74 -37.24
C TYR A 61 17.93 33.89 -36.86
N VAL A 62 18.63 34.32 -35.80
CA VAL A 62 19.88 33.67 -35.36
C VAL A 62 19.61 32.54 -34.36
N ALA A 63 20.06 31.33 -34.66
CA ALA A 63 20.06 30.19 -33.73
C ALA A 63 21.43 29.48 -33.67
N GLY A 64 21.99 29.39 -32.47
CA GLY A 64 23.31 28.81 -32.24
C GLY A 64 24.43 29.45 -33.06
N ASN A 65 25.48 28.67 -33.36
CA ASN A 65 26.69 29.15 -34.05
C ASN A 65 26.66 28.92 -35.57
N HIS A 66 25.58 28.32 -36.11
CA HIS A 66 25.52 27.80 -37.48
C HIS A 66 24.24 28.20 -38.24
N GLN A 67 23.45 29.12 -37.67
CA GLN A 67 22.27 29.72 -38.28
C GLN A 67 22.31 31.23 -37.96
N SER A 68 22.96 32.03 -38.79
CA SER A 68 23.19 33.47 -38.48
C SER A 68 22.94 34.42 -39.64
N ASP A 69 22.62 33.90 -40.82
CA ASP A 69 22.82 34.67 -42.05
C ASP A 69 21.49 35.07 -42.70
N SER A 70 20.35 34.86 -42.04
CA SER A 70 19.03 35.10 -42.64
C SER A 70 18.86 36.51 -43.21
N CYS A 71 19.46 37.53 -42.60
CA CYS A 71 19.38 38.93 -43.02
C CYS A 71 20.43 39.34 -44.07
N ASP A 72 21.67 38.85 -43.94
CA ASP A 72 22.83 39.31 -44.72
C ASP A 72 23.30 38.30 -45.78
N GLY A 73 22.69 37.11 -45.79
CA GLY A 73 22.87 35.94 -46.66
C GLY A 73 24.29 35.68 -47.15
N ALA A 74 24.98 34.69 -46.58
CA ALA A 74 26.31 34.21 -46.99
C ALA A 74 27.26 35.26 -47.64
N GLY A 75 27.36 36.48 -47.08
CA GLY A 75 28.16 37.59 -47.63
C GLY A 75 27.47 38.48 -48.68
N GLY A 76 26.17 38.73 -48.57
CA GLY A 76 25.40 39.67 -49.41
C GLY A 76 24.63 39.03 -50.58
N GLN A 77 24.39 37.72 -50.56
CA GLN A 77 23.60 36.98 -51.55
C GLN A 77 22.29 36.49 -50.94
N ALA A 78 21.19 36.47 -51.71
CA ALA A 78 19.92 35.95 -51.23
C ALA A 78 20.02 34.44 -50.92
N GLU A 79 20.05 34.07 -49.63
CA GLU A 79 20.05 32.68 -49.19
C GLU A 79 18.66 32.20 -48.77
N SER A 80 18.47 30.89 -48.72
CA SER A 80 17.21 30.30 -48.27
C SER A 80 17.14 30.17 -46.76
N TRP A 81 16.49 31.11 -46.08
CA TRP A 81 16.48 31.24 -44.62
C TRP A 81 15.38 30.44 -43.87
N CYS A 82 14.78 29.45 -44.52
CA CYS A 82 13.69 28.66 -43.91
C CYS A 82 14.13 27.88 -42.65
N ALA A 83 15.37 27.39 -42.66
CA ALA A 83 15.95 26.63 -41.55
C ALA A 83 16.37 27.54 -40.39
N ASP A 84 16.88 28.74 -40.69
CA ASP A 84 17.26 29.73 -39.67
C ASP A 84 16.02 30.19 -38.89
N PHE A 85 14.91 30.47 -39.59
CA PHE A 85 13.63 30.76 -38.94
C PHE A 85 13.17 29.62 -38.03
N ALA A 86 13.11 28.39 -38.55
CA ALA A 86 12.63 27.24 -37.76
C ALA A 86 13.53 26.96 -36.55
N GLY A 87 14.85 27.13 -36.72
CA GLY A 87 15.84 26.94 -35.66
C GLY A 87 15.76 28.03 -34.61
N TRP A 88 15.59 29.29 -35.02
CA TRP A 88 15.37 30.44 -34.12
C TRP A 88 14.13 30.25 -33.27
N VAL A 89 13.01 29.81 -33.87
CA VAL A 89 11.78 29.52 -33.12
C VAL A 89 12.03 28.40 -32.11
N TRP A 90 12.66 27.29 -32.51
CA TRP A 90 12.99 26.20 -31.60
C TRP A 90 13.91 26.65 -30.46
N GLU A 91 14.93 27.45 -30.72
CA GLU A 91 15.82 27.98 -29.68
C GLU A 91 15.10 28.93 -28.72
N HIS A 92 14.30 29.86 -29.25
CA HIS A 92 13.50 30.79 -28.43
C HIS A 92 12.38 30.10 -27.66
N SER A 93 12.03 28.89 -28.07
CA SER A 93 11.11 28.02 -27.36
C SER A 93 11.81 26.92 -26.56
N GLY A 94 13.10 27.05 -26.23
CA GLY A 94 13.78 26.20 -25.24
C GLY A 94 14.04 24.75 -25.70
N VAL A 95 13.99 24.49 -27.00
CA VAL A 95 14.33 23.19 -27.59
C VAL A 95 15.81 22.89 -27.36
N ALA A 96 16.11 21.67 -26.93
CA ALA A 96 17.45 21.15 -26.72
C ALA A 96 18.15 20.91 -28.05
N HIS A 97 19.48 20.96 -28.01
CA HIS A 97 20.36 20.59 -29.11
C HIS A 97 20.15 21.41 -30.40
N THR A 98 19.58 22.62 -30.32
CA THR A 98 19.43 23.52 -31.48
C THR A 98 20.77 23.90 -32.11
N ARG A 99 21.87 23.81 -31.35
CA ARG A 99 23.25 23.97 -31.85
C ARG A 99 23.68 22.93 -32.90
N ASP A 100 22.95 21.82 -33.01
CA ASP A 100 23.20 20.80 -34.03
C ASP A 100 22.49 21.14 -35.37
N LEU A 101 21.65 22.17 -35.39
CA LEU A 101 20.98 22.66 -36.59
C LEU A 101 21.92 23.59 -37.38
N SER A 102 21.70 23.64 -38.69
CA SER A 102 22.43 24.49 -39.63
C SER A 102 21.44 25.28 -40.49
N SER A 103 21.92 26.21 -41.32
CA SER A 103 21.08 26.91 -42.30
C SER A 103 20.50 25.99 -43.39
N GLY A 104 20.88 24.71 -43.43
CA GLY A 104 20.27 23.71 -44.31
C GLY A 104 19.07 23.02 -43.66
N ALA A 105 17.92 22.98 -44.35
CA ALA A 105 16.71 22.27 -43.87
C ALA A 105 16.93 20.77 -43.59
N ALA A 106 17.94 20.16 -44.21
CA ALA A 106 18.33 18.77 -43.97
C ALA A 106 18.73 18.50 -42.51
N SER A 107 19.29 19.47 -41.80
CA SER A 107 19.74 19.28 -40.41
C SER A 107 18.61 18.95 -39.44
N PHE A 108 17.36 19.34 -39.75
CA PHE A 108 16.20 18.94 -38.96
C PHE A 108 15.91 17.44 -39.09
N TYR A 109 16.05 16.88 -40.30
CA TYR A 109 15.88 15.44 -40.51
C TYR A 109 16.94 14.65 -39.76
N ASP A 110 18.19 15.12 -39.82
CA ASP A 110 19.31 14.52 -39.10
C ASP A 110 19.20 14.67 -37.58
N TYR A 111 18.71 15.81 -37.08
CA TYR A 111 18.31 16.00 -35.69
C TYR A 111 17.32 14.92 -35.26
N GLY A 112 16.25 14.73 -36.05
CA GLY A 112 15.21 13.74 -35.77
C GLY A 112 15.74 12.31 -35.74
N ARG A 113 16.68 11.98 -36.63
CA ARG A 113 17.34 10.66 -36.62
C ARG A 113 18.27 10.50 -35.42
N ARG A 114 19.04 11.53 -35.09
CA ARG A 114 20.03 11.51 -33.99
C ARG A 114 19.37 11.38 -32.63
N TYR A 115 18.24 12.06 -32.42
CA TYR A 115 17.55 12.10 -31.14
C TYR A 115 16.29 11.23 -31.08
N GLY A 116 16.03 10.43 -32.12
CA GLY A 116 14.89 9.51 -32.16
C GLY A 116 13.52 10.20 -32.19
N THR A 117 13.48 11.45 -32.67
CA THR A 117 12.26 12.26 -32.76
C THR A 117 11.69 12.37 -34.17
N LEU A 118 12.24 11.61 -35.13
CA LEU A 118 11.68 11.50 -36.49
C LEU A 118 10.47 10.55 -36.53
N HIS A 119 9.33 11.01 -37.05
CA HIS A 119 8.10 10.21 -37.20
C HIS A 119 7.29 10.59 -38.45
N SER A 120 6.16 9.88 -38.65
CA SER A 120 5.37 9.92 -39.90
C SER A 120 4.10 10.75 -39.86
N TYR A 121 3.63 11.17 -38.68
CA TYR A 121 2.38 11.91 -38.50
C TYR A 121 2.64 13.25 -37.82
N PRO A 122 1.96 14.34 -38.21
CA PRO A 122 2.21 15.66 -37.65
C PRO A 122 1.75 15.80 -36.20
N GLN A 123 2.51 16.56 -35.41
CA GLN A 123 2.21 17.06 -34.08
C GLN A 123 2.51 18.56 -34.02
N VAL A 124 1.82 19.29 -33.15
CA VAL A 124 2.11 20.72 -32.94
C VAL A 124 3.54 20.86 -32.41
N GLY A 125 4.29 21.81 -32.96
CA GLY A 125 5.70 22.07 -32.63
C GLY A 125 6.71 21.33 -33.51
N ASP A 126 6.28 20.35 -34.31
CA ASP A 126 7.17 19.62 -35.21
C ASP A 126 7.76 20.50 -36.30
N ALA A 127 8.98 20.14 -36.74
CA ALA A 127 9.52 20.55 -38.01
C ALA A 127 9.13 19.55 -39.11
N ILE A 128 8.56 20.05 -40.20
CA ILE A 128 8.25 19.29 -41.42
C ILE A 128 9.42 19.44 -42.38
N VAL A 129 10.07 18.34 -42.76
CA VAL A 129 11.17 18.35 -43.74
C VAL A 129 10.66 17.91 -45.11
N TYR A 130 10.97 18.67 -46.15
CA TYR A 130 10.53 18.41 -47.52
C TYR A 130 11.67 17.93 -48.44
N ASP A 131 11.38 16.95 -49.30
CA ASP A 131 12.26 16.39 -50.34
C ASP A 131 13.67 15.99 -49.86
N PHE A 132 13.81 15.58 -48.61
CA PHE A 132 15.08 15.09 -48.08
C PHE A 132 15.69 13.99 -48.97
N ASN A 133 16.92 14.22 -49.39
CA ASN A 133 17.75 13.31 -50.15
C ASN A 133 18.99 12.95 -49.32
N SER A 134 19.01 11.72 -48.81
CA SER A 134 20.09 11.21 -47.96
C SER A 134 21.43 11.07 -48.68
N SER A 135 21.47 11.02 -50.02
CA SER A 135 22.73 10.89 -50.77
C SER A 135 23.51 12.19 -50.90
N THR A 136 22.82 13.34 -50.76
CA THR A 136 23.40 14.69 -50.86
C THR A 136 23.22 15.50 -49.58
N ASP A 137 22.64 14.90 -48.54
CA ASP A 137 22.24 15.53 -47.29
C ASP A 137 21.53 16.88 -47.50
N TRP A 138 20.50 16.86 -48.35
CA TRP A 138 19.82 18.06 -48.81
C TRP A 138 18.31 17.90 -48.67
N ALA A 139 17.63 18.96 -48.23
CA ALA A 139 16.18 19.06 -48.18
C ALA A 139 15.73 20.39 -48.82
N SER A 140 14.56 20.38 -49.45
CA SER A 140 14.05 21.52 -50.21
C SER A 140 13.45 22.61 -49.33
N HIS A 141 13.00 22.28 -48.12
CA HIS A 141 12.38 23.24 -47.18
C HIS A 141 12.18 22.65 -45.79
N VAL A 142 11.94 23.54 -44.82
CA VAL A 142 11.39 23.20 -43.52
C VAL A 142 10.26 24.16 -43.12
N ASN A 143 9.20 23.63 -42.52
CA ASN A 143 8.11 24.39 -41.89
C ASN A 143 7.93 23.91 -40.45
N LEU A 144 7.29 24.73 -39.60
CA LEU A 144 6.84 24.35 -38.27
C LEU A 144 5.33 24.11 -38.27
N VAL A 145 4.89 23.02 -37.64
CA VAL A 145 3.46 22.72 -37.42
C VAL A 145 2.96 23.57 -36.26
N THR A 146 1.98 24.43 -36.52
CA THR A 146 1.39 25.31 -35.50
C THR A 146 -0.02 24.89 -35.05
N ALA A 147 -0.69 24.02 -35.81
CA ALA A 147 -1.92 23.36 -35.39
C ALA A 147 -2.12 22.03 -36.11
N VAL A 148 -2.78 21.08 -35.44
CA VAL A 148 -3.25 19.82 -36.04
C VAL A 148 -4.74 19.70 -35.72
N GLY A 149 -5.58 19.52 -36.74
CA GLY A 149 -7.02 19.34 -36.59
C GLY A 149 -7.54 18.23 -37.51
N ASP A 150 -8.84 17.97 -37.42
CA ASP A 150 -9.47 16.89 -38.20
C ASP A 150 -9.40 17.19 -39.70
N GLY A 151 -8.47 16.53 -40.38
CA GLY A 151 -8.27 16.65 -41.82
C GLY A 151 -7.50 17.90 -42.25
N TYR A 152 -6.76 18.57 -41.36
CA TYR A 152 -5.81 19.60 -41.74
C TYR A 152 -4.66 19.76 -40.74
N ILE A 153 -3.56 20.35 -41.21
CA ILE A 153 -2.54 20.96 -40.34
C ILE A 153 -2.31 22.42 -40.75
N SER A 154 -2.04 23.27 -39.77
CA SER A 154 -1.55 24.63 -40.01
C SER A 154 -0.04 24.65 -39.85
N VAL A 155 0.65 25.29 -40.79
CA VAL A 155 2.11 25.36 -40.79
C VAL A 155 2.55 26.79 -41.00
N VAL A 156 3.68 27.14 -40.40
CA VAL A 156 4.37 28.42 -40.56
C VAL A 156 5.81 28.16 -40.98
N GLY A 157 6.38 29.02 -41.82
CA GLY A 157 7.79 28.89 -42.19
C GLY A 157 8.32 30.15 -42.84
N GLY A 158 9.64 30.32 -42.75
CA GLY A 158 10.37 31.41 -43.36
C GLY A 158 10.65 31.19 -44.85
N ASN A 159 10.99 32.27 -45.54
CA ASN A 159 11.30 32.29 -46.97
C ASN A 159 10.25 31.63 -47.87
N GLN A 160 8.98 31.95 -47.64
CA GLN A 160 7.89 31.47 -48.47
C GLN A 160 7.46 32.53 -49.50
N GLY A 161 7.10 32.10 -50.72
CA GLY A 161 6.56 32.99 -51.77
C GLY A 161 7.54 33.48 -52.86
N GLY A 162 8.83 33.15 -52.78
CA GLY A 162 9.86 33.56 -53.75
C GLY A 162 10.42 34.98 -53.51
N GLY A 163 11.60 35.29 -54.04
CA GLY A 163 12.32 36.55 -53.76
C GLY A 163 13.03 36.53 -52.40
N GLU A 164 13.06 37.66 -51.68
CA GLU A 164 13.54 37.73 -50.29
C GLU A 164 12.64 36.95 -49.31
N GLY A 165 11.39 36.67 -49.73
CA GLY A 165 10.41 35.91 -48.97
C GLY A 165 9.95 36.58 -47.67
N SER A 166 8.92 36.03 -47.04
CA SER A 166 8.52 36.38 -45.68
C SER A 166 8.10 35.13 -44.90
N VAL A 167 7.88 35.28 -43.60
CA VAL A 167 7.25 34.25 -42.79
C VAL A 167 5.77 34.21 -43.17
N THR A 168 5.31 33.08 -43.68
CA THR A 168 3.89 32.90 -44.03
C THR A 168 3.32 31.63 -43.41
N GLY A 169 2.02 31.67 -43.10
CA GLY A 169 1.25 30.53 -42.62
C GLY A 169 0.27 30.04 -43.67
N TYR A 170 0.08 28.73 -43.77
CA TYR A 170 -0.95 28.12 -44.63
C TYR A 170 -1.43 26.79 -44.05
N ASN A 171 -2.59 26.33 -44.52
CA ASN A 171 -3.16 25.06 -44.14
C ASN A 171 -2.89 24.00 -45.20
N ILE A 172 -2.47 22.81 -44.77
CA ILE A 172 -2.39 21.61 -45.59
C ILE A 172 -3.60 20.75 -45.23
N THR A 173 -4.49 20.51 -46.19
CA THR A 173 -5.72 19.74 -45.98
C THR A 173 -5.56 18.27 -46.37
N GLY A 174 -6.36 17.40 -45.76
CA GLY A 174 -6.34 15.95 -45.94
C GLY A 174 -5.57 15.20 -44.84
N SER A 175 -5.40 13.88 -45.03
CA SER A 175 -4.62 13.03 -44.12
C SER A 175 -3.12 13.22 -44.35
N VAL A 176 -2.55 14.23 -43.70
CA VAL A 176 -1.14 14.60 -43.85
C VAL A 176 -0.23 13.62 -43.10
N ARG A 177 0.76 13.06 -43.81
CA ARG A 177 1.78 12.14 -43.27
C ARG A 177 3.05 12.18 -44.14
N THR A 178 4.10 11.47 -43.73
CA THR A 178 5.27 11.24 -44.58
C THR A 178 4.85 10.66 -45.94
N GLY A 179 5.38 11.24 -47.02
CA GLY A 179 5.04 10.92 -48.39
C GLY A 179 3.89 11.75 -48.98
N THR A 180 3.15 12.52 -48.17
CA THR A 180 2.17 13.49 -48.68
C THR A 180 2.87 14.55 -49.53
N VAL A 181 2.29 14.86 -50.70
CA VAL A 181 2.78 15.89 -51.62
C VAL A 181 2.02 17.19 -51.38
N VAL A 182 2.75 18.27 -51.13
CA VAL A 182 2.25 19.63 -50.86
C VAL A 182 2.82 20.57 -51.92
N GLY A 183 1.98 20.98 -52.86
CA GLY A 183 2.45 21.68 -54.07
C GLY A 183 3.43 20.80 -54.87
N PRO A 184 4.64 21.28 -55.22
CA PRO A 184 5.65 20.48 -55.91
C PRO A 184 6.54 19.65 -54.98
N LYS A 185 6.39 19.74 -53.65
CA LYS A 185 7.29 19.16 -52.66
C LYS A 185 6.67 17.95 -51.95
N LYS A 186 7.46 16.95 -51.59
CA LYS A 186 7.03 15.76 -50.83
C LYS A 186 7.52 15.85 -49.39
N ILE A 187 6.66 15.57 -48.42
CA ILE A 187 7.05 15.49 -47.01
C ILE A 187 7.92 14.24 -46.79
N SER A 188 9.15 14.44 -46.34
CA SER A 188 10.09 13.37 -46.02
C SER A 188 10.01 12.93 -44.55
N GLY A 189 9.55 13.78 -43.64
CA GLY A 189 9.34 13.42 -42.24
C GLY A 189 8.87 14.59 -41.37
N PHE A 190 8.36 14.24 -40.20
CA PHE A 190 8.08 15.15 -39.09
C PHE A 190 9.10 14.92 -37.98
N VAL A 191 9.56 15.99 -37.37
CA VAL A 191 10.59 15.93 -36.35
C VAL A 191 10.11 16.68 -35.12
N SER A 192 9.86 15.95 -34.03
CA SER A 192 9.52 16.58 -32.76
C SER A 192 10.76 17.20 -32.09
N PRO A 193 10.60 18.34 -31.41
CA PRO A 193 11.66 18.94 -30.62
C PRO A 193 11.97 18.08 -29.38
N VAL A 194 13.25 17.95 -29.01
CA VAL A 194 13.65 17.50 -27.67
C VAL A 194 13.59 18.72 -26.76
N LEU A 195 12.83 18.70 -25.68
CA LEU A 195 12.82 19.84 -24.74
C LEU A 195 14.05 19.78 -23.82
N SER A 196 14.72 20.91 -23.57
CA SER A 196 15.92 20.95 -22.72
C SER A 196 15.65 20.47 -21.28
N ALA A 197 16.67 19.88 -20.65
CA ALA A 197 16.70 19.17 -19.36
C ALA A 197 16.27 19.99 -18.09
N THR A 198 15.45 21.03 -18.23
CA THR A 198 14.90 21.81 -17.11
C THR A 198 13.47 21.43 -16.74
N THR A 199 12.80 20.58 -17.51
CA THR A 199 11.46 20.08 -17.14
C THR A 199 11.59 18.99 -16.09
N ASN A 200 11.59 19.39 -14.82
CA ASN A 200 11.43 18.46 -13.72
C ASN A 200 10.06 17.75 -13.88
N PRO A 201 10.03 16.43 -14.17
CA PRO A 201 8.78 15.74 -14.45
C PRO A 201 7.83 15.74 -13.25
N SER A 202 8.32 15.92 -12.02
CA SER A 202 7.47 16.05 -10.83
C SER A 202 6.69 17.37 -10.76
N ALA A 203 7.08 18.37 -11.57
CA ALA A 203 6.39 19.66 -11.66
C ALA A 203 5.36 19.71 -12.80
N LEU A 204 5.27 18.64 -13.60
CA LEU A 204 4.28 18.56 -14.67
C LEU A 204 2.86 18.42 -14.11
N PRO A 205 1.84 18.90 -14.84
CA PRO A 205 0.45 18.72 -14.45
C PRO A 205 0.09 17.24 -14.23
N THR A 206 -0.76 16.97 -13.23
CA THR A 206 -1.35 15.64 -13.05
C THR A 206 -2.09 15.20 -14.33
N GLY A 207 -1.93 13.95 -14.72
CA GLY A 207 -2.42 13.37 -15.98
C GLY A 207 -1.41 13.41 -17.12
N THR A 208 -0.28 14.12 -16.97
CA THR A 208 0.76 14.16 -18.02
C THR A 208 1.42 12.80 -18.17
N LEU A 209 1.46 12.29 -19.40
CA LEU A 209 2.23 11.09 -19.75
C LEU A 209 3.68 11.45 -19.99
N VAL A 210 4.60 10.73 -19.35
CA VAL A 210 6.04 10.95 -19.50
C VAL A 210 6.75 9.66 -19.87
N LYS A 211 7.83 9.78 -20.66
CA LYS A 211 8.79 8.71 -20.91
C LYS A 211 10.23 9.24 -20.93
N SER A 212 11.16 8.36 -20.60
CA SER A 212 12.60 8.53 -20.85
C SER A 212 12.93 8.37 -22.34
N ALA A 213 13.90 9.11 -22.87
CA ALA A 213 14.30 8.98 -24.28
C ALA A 213 14.92 7.60 -24.58
N ALA A 214 15.64 7.02 -23.61
CA ALA A 214 16.30 5.72 -23.79
C ALA A 214 15.42 4.49 -23.44
N GLY A 215 14.20 4.70 -22.94
CA GLY A 215 13.38 3.64 -22.34
C GLY A 215 11.98 3.53 -22.91
N ALA A 216 11.42 2.32 -22.89
CA ALA A 216 10.06 2.05 -23.36
C ALA A 216 8.97 2.28 -22.28
N ALA A 217 9.37 2.53 -21.03
CA ALA A 217 8.43 2.72 -19.92
C ALA A 217 7.72 4.07 -20.01
N VAL A 218 6.41 4.07 -19.78
CA VAL A 218 5.58 5.28 -19.68
C VAL A 218 5.04 5.40 -18.27
N LYS A 219 5.06 6.61 -17.72
CA LYS A 219 4.45 6.93 -16.43
C LYS A 219 3.40 8.03 -16.62
N VAL A 220 2.34 8.01 -15.81
CA VAL A 220 1.44 9.16 -15.64
C VAL A 220 1.85 9.95 -14.41
N ILE A 221 1.91 11.26 -14.52
CA ILE A 221 2.18 12.15 -13.38
C ILE A 221 0.91 12.29 -12.54
N VAL A 222 0.99 12.04 -11.23
CA VAL A 222 -0.10 12.25 -10.27
C VAL A 222 0.46 12.91 -9.02
N ASN A 223 0.15 14.20 -8.84
CA ASN A 223 0.66 15.04 -7.74
C ASN A 223 2.19 14.94 -7.59
N GLY A 224 2.91 14.98 -8.73
CA GLY A 224 4.37 14.92 -8.80
C GLY A 224 4.98 13.52 -8.68
N ALA A 225 4.20 12.47 -8.41
CA ALA A 225 4.62 11.09 -8.53
C ALA A 225 4.47 10.58 -9.97
N GLY A 226 5.32 9.66 -10.39
CA GLY A 226 5.25 9.01 -11.71
C GLY A 226 4.78 7.57 -11.58
N LEU A 227 3.50 7.33 -11.85
CA LEU A 227 2.88 6.01 -11.72
C LEU A 227 3.10 5.23 -13.01
N PRO A 228 3.69 4.02 -12.96
CA PRO A 228 3.91 3.22 -14.15
C PRO A 228 2.58 2.82 -14.80
N ILE A 229 2.50 2.93 -16.11
CA ILE A 229 1.37 2.47 -16.91
C ILE A 229 1.74 1.11 -17.49
N ALA A 230 1.02 0.06 -17.10
CA ALA A 230 1.20 -1.25 -17.72
C ALA A 230 0.59 -1.23 -19.13
N GLY A 231 1.11 -2.06 -20.04
CA GLY A 231 0.52 -2.19 -21.38
C GLY A 231 -0.96 -2.64 -21.35
N SER A 232 -1.36 -3.35 -20.29
CA SER A 232 -2.76 -3.72 -20.03
C SER A 232 -3.68 -2.54 -19.74
N ASP A 233 -3.13 -1.42 -19.26
CA ASP A 233 -3.89 -0.27 -18.77
C ASP A 233 -4.16 0.74 -19.90
N VAL A 234 -3.32 0.75 -20.95
CA VAL A 234 -3.35 1.79 -22.00
C VAL A 234 -4.74 1.95 -22.63
N SER A 235 -5.34 0.86 -23.13
CA SER A 235 -6.64 0.93 -23.80
C SER A 235 -7.81 1.03 -22.83
N PRO A 236 -7.88 0.25 -21.74
CA PRO A 236 -8.95 0.36 -20.74
C PRO A 236 -9.01 1.73 -20.05
N ASP A 237 -7.85 2.34 -19.77
CA ASP A 237 -7.76 3.60 -19.03
C ASP A 237 -7.72 4.82 -19.98
N HIS A 238 -7.87 4.56 -21.28
CA HIS A 238 -7.92 5.58 -22.34
C HIS A 238 -6.68 6.49 -22.40
N TYR A 239 -5.49 5.95 -22.12
CA TYR A 239 -4.23 6.69 -22.24
C TYR A 239 -3.86 6.92 -23.71
N ASP A 240 -3.77 8.19 -24.11
CA ASP A 240 -3.33 8.59 -25.45
C ASP A 240 -1.79 8.66 -25.53
N LEU A 241 -1.18 7.55 -25.96
CA LEU A 241 0.27 7.45 -26.12
C LEU A 241 0.86 8.37 -27.20
N SER A 242 0.03 9.09 -27.98
CA SER A 242 0.53 10.12 -28.89
C SER A 242 0.91 11.42 -28.17
N ARG A 243 0.46 11.62 -26.93
CA ARG A 243 0.66 12.84 -26.12
C ARG A 243 1.71 12.68 -25.02
N ILE A 244 2.75 11.90 -25.27
CA ILE A 244 3.80 11.64 -24.29
C ILE A 244 4.85 12.75 -24.33
N VAL A 245 5.13 13.33 -23.16
CA VAL A 245 6.26 14.23 -22.95
C VAL A 245 7.53 13.40 -22.74
N VAL A 246 8.54 13.62 -23.58
CA VAL A 246 9.86 13.02 -23.36
C VAL A 246 10.62 13.87 -22.35
N VAL A 247 11.12 13.22 -21.29
CA VAL A 247 11.87 13.86 -20.22
C VAL A 247 13.23 13.18 -20.05
N ASP A 248 14.13 13.84 -19.33
CA ASP A 248 15.45 13.29 -19.00
C ASP A 248 15.35 11.93 -18.27
N ASP A 249 16.24 11.01 -18.61
CA ASP A 249 16.24 9.64 -18.10
C ASP A 249 16.49 9.59 -16.58
N ALA A 250 17.41 10.41 -16.07
CA ALA A 250 17.69 10.45 -14.63
C ALA A 250 16.47 11.02 -13.88
N ALA A 251 15.91 12.11 -14.37
CA ALA A 251 14.71 12.72 -13.79
C ALA A 251 13.51 11.74 -13.80
N PHE A 252 13.27 11.04 -14.91
CA PHE A 252 12.23 10.02 -15.04
C PHE A 252 12.39 8.89 -14.02
N ASN A 253 13.63 8.42 -13.83
CA ASN A 253 13.93 7.32 -12.91
C ASN A 253 13.84 7.73 -11.43
N THR A 254 14.04 9.02 -11.12
CA THR A 254 13.91 9.55 -9.75
C THR A 254 12.49 9.91 -9.33
N LEU A 255 11.51 9.84 -10.22
CA LEU A 255 10.10 10.12 -9.88
C LEU A 255 9.63 9.21 -8.73
N PRO A 256 8.99 9.77 -7.69
CA PRO A 256 8.31 8.96 -6.67
C PRO A 256 7.32 8.00 -7.32
N ALA A 257 7.33 6.74 -6.91
CA ALA A 257 6.43 5.72 -7.44
C ALA A 257 5.02 5.75 -6.81
N VAL A 258 4.84 6.59 -5.79
CA VAL A 258 3.61 6.73 -5.02
C VAL A 258 3.29 8.22 -4.88
N PRO A 259 2.02 8.63 -5.09
CA PRO A 259 1.56 9.97 -4.74
C PRO A 259 1.79 10.32 -3.25
N PRO A 260 1.88 11.61 -2.91
CA PRO A 260 1.91 12.04 -1.51
C PRO A 260 0.69 11.53 -0.72
N SER A 261 0.90 11.20 0.57
CA SER A 261 -0.20 10.85 1.49
C SER A 261 -1.26 11.96 1.51
N GLY A 262 -2.53 11.56 1.53
CA GLY A 262 -3.68 12.46 1.43
C GLY A 262 -4.20 12.69 0.01
N THR A 263 -3.47 12.24 -1.02
CA THR A 263 -3.94 12.26 -2.42
C THR A 263 -5.17 11.36 -2.57
N VAL A 264 -6.23 11.88 -3.18
CA VAL A 264 -7.45 11.13 -3.46
C VAL A 264 -7.43 10.62 -4.89
N VAL A 265 -7.62 9.32 -5.06
CA VAL A 265 -7.52 8.63 -6.34
C VAL A 265 -8.75 7.79 -6.64
N MET A 266 -8.96 7.49 -7.93
CA MET A 266 -9.91 6.52 -8.44
C MET A 266 -9.30 5.77 -9.62
N ASP A 267 -9.94 4.66 -10.01
CA ASP A 267 -9.55 3.95 -11.22
C ASP A 267 -9.79 4.81 -12.47
N GLN A 268 -8.73 5.04 -13.26
CA GLN A 268 -8.79 5.85 -14.48
C GLN A 268 -9.73 5.25 -15.53
N SER A 269 -9.90 3.93 -15.57
CA SER A 269 -10.82 3.25 -16.50
C SER A 269 -12.28 3.68 -16.31
N GLY A 270 -12.63 4.17 -15.11
CA GLY A 270 -14.01 4.46 -14.71
C GLY A 270 -14.88 3.21 -14.50
N GLY A 271 -14.30 2.00 -14.60
CA GLY A 271 -15.00 0.73 -14.36
C GLY A 271 -15.36 0.49 -12.89
N ASP A 272 -14.56 1.05 -11.96
CA ASP A 272 -14.82 1.05 -10.52
C ASP A 272 -15.12 2.48 -10.02
N PRO A 273 -16.32 2.75 -9.47
CA PRO A 273 -16.65 4.05 -8.91
C PRO A 273 -16.03 4.30 -7.53
N ALA A 274 -15.36 3.30 -6.93
CA ALA A 274 -14.72 3.41 -5.63
C ALA A 274 -13.61 4.47 -5.63
N ARG A 275 -13.43 5.10 -4.46
CA ARG A 275 -12.47 6.18 -4.25
C ARG A 275 -11.56 5.82 -3.11
N TYR A 276 -10.32 6.24 -3.22
CA TYR A 276 -9.28 5.86 -2.28
C TYR A 276 -8.48 7.09 -1.87
N VAL A 277 -7.99 7.10 -0.64
CA VAL A 277 -6.96 8.03 -0.20
C VAL A 277 -5.64 7.28 -0.08
N ILE A 278 -4.57 7.87 -0.62
CA ILE A 278 -3.22 7.33 -0.46
C ILE A 278 -2.72 7.67 0.94
N VAL A 279 -2.26 6.66 1.69
CA VAL A 279 -1.58 6.83 2.97
C VAL A 279 -0.40 5.89 2.99
N ASP A 280 0.82 6.43 3.08
CA ASP A 280 2.06 5.64 3.18
C ASP A 280 2.16 4.54 2.11
N GLY A 281 1.96 4.91 0.82
CA GLY A 281 2.00 3.92 -0.27
C GLY A 281 0.69 3.18 -0.54
N THR A 282 -0.20 3.11 0.45
CA THR A 282 -1.38 2.24 0.40
C THR A 282 -2.63 3.02 0.00
N ALA A 283 -3.47 2.44 -0.87
CA ALA A 283 -4.76 3.00 -1.25
C ALA A 283 -5.85 2.53 -0.27
N LEU A 284 -6.32 3.42 0.60
CA LEU A 284 -7.37 3.13 1.58
C LEU A 284 -8.73 3.52 1.03
N HIS A 285 -9.67 2.57 1.00
CA HIS A 285 -11.03 2.82 0.51
C HIS A 285 -11.74 3.88 1.34
N ILE A 286 -12.36 4.85 0.66
CA ILE A 286 -13.17 5.91 1.26
C ILE A 286 -14.63 5.48 1.22
N GLY A 287 -15.20 5.16 2.38
CA GLY A 287 -16.63 4.85 2.50
C GLY A 287 -17.52 6.03 2.11
N ALA A 288 -18.78 5.75 1.74
CA ALA A 288 -19.72 6.77 1.29
C ALA A 288 -19.97 7.87 2.33
N SER A 289 -20.01 7.51 3.62
CA SER A 289 -20.10 8.48 4.72
C SER A 289 -18.83 9.31 4.84
N ASP A 290 -17.67 8.68 4.69
CA ASP A 290 -16.37 9.34 4.88
C ASP A 290 -16.09 10.35 3.76
N TRP A 291 -16.65 10.14 2.56
CA TRP A 291 -16.45 11.03 1.40
C TRP A 291 -16.70 12.50 1.71
N THR A 292 -17.85 12.83 2.30
CA THR A 292 -18.22 14.20 2.68
C THR A 292 -17.81 14.53 4.10
N GLU A 293 -17.99 13.60 5.05
CA GLU A 293 -17.75 13.88 6.47
C GLU A 293 -16.26 14.09 6.80
N SER A 294 -15.37 13.46 6.05
CA SER A 294 -13.92 13.64 6.18
C SER A 294 -13.34 14.69 5.21
N GLY A 295 -14.22 15.37 4.45
CA GLY A 295 -13.85 16.42 3.50
C GLY A 295 -13.04 15.95 2.29
N TYR A 296 -13.07 14.65 1.96
CA TYR A 296 -12.38 14.13 0.77
C TYR A 296 -13.00 14.67 -0.52
N ASP A 297 -14.29 15.02 -0.50
CA ASP A 297 -15.04 15.64 -1.59
C ASP A 297 -14.55 17.02 -2.03
N THR A 298 -13.84 17.71 -1.15
CA THR A 298 -13.21 19.01 -1.46
C THR A 298 -11.83 18.87 -2.12
N ARG A 299 -11.29 17.64 -2.18
CA ARG A 299 -9.96 17.37 -2.74
C ARG A 299 -10.09 17.02 -4.22
N ALA A 300 -9.05 17.33 -4.99
CA ALA A 300 -8.98 16.92 -6.38
C ALA A 300 -8.91 15.40 -6.48
N LEU A 301 -9.84 14.82 -7.24
CA LEU A 301 -9.94 13.39 -7.50
C LEU A 301 -9.14 13.05 -8.75
N MET A 302 -8.11 12.21 -8.61
CA MET A 302 -7.19 11.88 -9.69
C MET A 302 -7.42 10.45 -10.18
N GLY A 303 -7.50 10.25 -11.49
CA GLY A 303 -7.47 8.89 -12.04
C GLY A 303 -6.04 8.33 -12.05
N VAL A 304 -5.91 7.06 -11.67
CA VAL A 304 -4.63 6.32 -11.65
C VAL A 304 -4.74 5.03 -12.46
N PRO A 305 -3.62 4.45 -12.94
CA PRO A 305 -3.65 3.21 -13.70
C PRO A 305 -4.30 2.07 -12.91
N THR A 306 -5.17 1.28 -13.53
CA THR A 306 -5.90 0.18 -12.86
C THR A 306 -4.95 -0.80 -12.19
N SER A 307 -3.90 -1.23 -12.88
CA SER A 307 -2.94 -2.20 -12.34
C SER A 307 -2.18 -1.66 -11.11
N TRP A 308 -1.84 -0.38 -11.13
CA TRP A 308 -1.18 0.30 -10.00
C TRP A 308 -2.13 0.39 -8.80
N LEU A 309 -3.39 0.78 -9.02
CA LEU A 309 -4.38 0.91 -7.95
C LEU A 309 -4.63 -0.43 -7.26
N ASN A 310 -4.76 -1.51 -8.04
CA ASN A 310 -4.92 -2.87 -7.52
C ASN A 310 -3.75 -3.29 -6.63
N ALA A 311 -2.51 -2.94 -7.01
CA ALA A 311 -1.34 -3.20 -6.19
C ALA A 311 -1.33 -2.35 -4.91
N ALA A 312 -1.67 -1.06 -5.01
CA ALA A 312 -1.71 -0.14 -3.87
C ALA A 312 -2.79 -0.52 -2.82
N GLN A 313 -3.90 -1.12 -3.24
CA GLN A 313 -4.95 -1.63 -2.34
C GLN A 313 -4.52 -2.86 -1.52
N GLN A 314 -3.56 -3.63 -2.04
CA GLN A 314 -3.00 -4.80 -1.34
C GLN A 314 -1.90 -4.41 -0.34
N GLY A 315 -1.49 -3.14 -0.33
CA GLY A 315 -0.52 -2.60 0.62
C GLY A 315 -1.02 -2.66 2.06
N THR A 316 -0.07 -2.65 2.99
CA THR A 316 -0.33 -2.46 4.41
C THR A 316 0.46 -1.26 4.89
N LEU A 317 -0.18 -0.38 5.67
CA LEU A 317 0.51 0.74 6.31
C LEU A 317 1.70 0.23 7.14
N ALA A 318 2.81 0.97 7.11
CA ALA A 318 4.01 0.58 7.84
C ALA A 318 3.76 0.47 9.35
N SER A 319 4.35 -0.53 9.98
CA SER A 319 4.36 -0.65 11.44
C SER A 319 5.04 0.58 12.06
N GLY A 320 4.44 1.12 13.13
CA GLY A 320 4.89 2.31 13.83
C GLY A 320 4.27 3.63 13.34
N LEU A 321 3.60 3.65 12.18
CA LEU A 321 2.82 4.80 11.71
C LEU A 321 1.66 5.06 12.67
N VAL A 322 1.44 6.33 13.02
CA VAL A 322 0.28 6.73 13.84
C VAL A 322 -0.83 7.24 12.93
N VAL A 323 -2.04 6.74 13.16
CA VAL A 323 -3.24 7.10 12.40
C VAL A 323 -4.36 7.57 13.33
N MET A 324 -5.25 8.38 12.77
CA MET A 324 -6.49 8.82 13.42
C MET A 324 -7.63 8.94 12.40
N ASP A 325 -8.86 8.96 12.87
CA ASP A 325 -10.02 9.23 12.02
C ASP A 325 -9.94 10.64 11.44
N GLN A 326 -9.89 10.74 10.10
CA GLN A 326 -9.79 12.00 9.37
C GLN A 326 -10.98 12.94 9.64
N SER A 327 -12.17 12.39 9.93
CA SER A 327 -13.35 13.20 10.25
C SER A 327 -13.30 13.83 11.64
N GLY A 328 -12.45 13.29 12.53
CA GLY A 328 -12.37 13.68 13.93
C GLY A 328 -13.55 13.22 14.80
N LYS A 329 -14.45 12.37 14.29
CA LYS A 329 -15.55 11.80 15.09
C LYS A 329 -15.05 10.81 16.14
N ASP A 330 -14.07 9.98 15.77
CA ASP A 330 -13.28 9.21 16.72
C ASP A 330 -12.06 10.05 17.17
N PRO A 331 -11.99 10.49 18.45
CA PRO A 331 -10.82 11.19 18.97
C PRO A 331 -9.63 10.25 19.24
N GLY A 332 -9.84 8.94 19.13
CA GLY A 332 -8.83 7.90 19.32
C GLY A 332 -7.67 8.02 18.33
N ARG A 333 -6.48 7.66 18.81
CA ARG A 333 -5.27 7.57 18.01
C ARG A 333 -4.77 6.15 18.08
N TYR A 334 -4.20 5.69 16.97
CA TYR A 334 -3.81 4.30 16.84
C TYR A 334 -2.41 4.20 16.24
N VAL A 335 -1.62 3.26 16.70
CA VAL A 335 -0.36 2.88 16.04
C VAL A 335 -0.58 1.63 15.20
N MET A 336 -0.08 1.63 13.98
CA MET A 336 -0.14 0.47 13.10
C MET A 336 0.90 -0.57 13.54
N VAL A 337 0.48 -1.83 13.66
CA VAL A 337 1.35 -2.98 13.90
C VAL A 337 0.90 -4.12 13.02
N SER A 338 1.70 -4.41 11.98
CA SER A 338 1.46 -5.52 11.04
C SER A 338 0.03 -5.58 10.49
N GLY A 339 -0.53 -4.41 10.14
CA GLY A 339 -1.87 -4.27 9.57
C GLY A 339 -3.02 -4.14 10.57
N ALA A 340 -2.77 -4.23 11.88
CA ALA A 340 -3.73 -3.91 12.94
C ALA A 340 -3.49 -2.50 13.47
N ALA A 341 -4.57 -1.77 13.80
CA ALA A 341 -4.50 -0.45 14.42
C ALA A 341 -4.69 -0.57 15.94
N LEU A 342 -3.63 -0.34 16.72
CA LEU A 342 -3.65 -0.52 18.17
C LEU A 342 -3.92 0.82 18.86
N HIS A 343 -4.98 0.90 19.65
CA HIS A 343 -5.39 2.13 20.33
C HIS A 343 -4.32 2.61 21.32
N ILE A 344 -3.98 3.89 21.24
CA ILE A 344 -3.04 4.58 22.13
C ILE A 344 -3.87 5.35 23.17
N SER A 345 -3.67 5.07 24.45
CA SER A 345 -4.36 5.81 25.51
C SER A 345 -3.89 7.27 25.57
N ALA A 346 -4.70 8.13 26.19
CA ALA A 346 -4.32 9.53 26.41
C ALA A 346 -3.06 9.66 27.29
N SER A 347 -2.86 8.73 28.23
CA SER A 347 -1.68 8.68 29.10
C SER A 347 -0.40 8.32 28.34
N GLU A 348 -0.49 7.44 27.34
CA GLU A 348 0.66 6.93 26.59
C GLU A 348 1.09 7.90 25.47
N TRP A 349 0.19 8.74 24.98
CA TRP A 349 0.43 9.61 23.81
C TRP A 349 1.78 10.36 23.86
N THR A 350 2.03 11.07 24.96
CA THR A 350 3.28 11.81 25.16
C THR A 350 4.30 10.99 25.97
N ALA A 351 3.84 10.14 26.89
CA ALA A 351 4.75 9.32 27.71
C ALA A 351 5.63 8.39 26.85
N ASP A 352 5.06 7.87 25.77
CA ASP A 352 5.68 6.85 24.91
C ASP A 352 6.17 7.45 23.59
N SER A 353 6.20 8.79 23.50
CA SER A 353 6.67 9.54 22.33
C SER A 353 5.90 9.20 21.03
N TYR A 354 4.61 8.90 21.12
CA TYR A 354 3.76 8.81 19.93
C TYR A 354 3.49 10.19 19.34
N ASP A 355 3.50 11.23 20.16
CA ASP A 355 3.24 12.62 19.81
C ASP A 355 4.27 13.28 18.90
N ILE A 356 5.49 12.76 18.86
CA ILE A 356 6.54 13.20 17.93
C ILE A 356 6.54 12.43 16.60
N ARG A 357 5.64 11.44 16.44
CA ARG A 357 5.54 10.66 15.20
C ARG A 357 4.64 11.35 14.19
N ALA A 358 4.83 11.00 12.92
CA ALA A 358 3.92 11.41 11.86
C ALA A 358 2.51 10.84 12.14
N LEU A 359 1.54 11.75 12.28
CA LEU A 359 0.12 11.44 12.47
C LEU A 359 -0.63 11.62 11.16
N MET A 360 -1.30 10.57 10.70
CA MET A 360 -2.03 10.57 9.42
C MET A 360 -3.53 10.40 9.64
N GLY A 361 -4.33 11.21 8.95
CA GLY A 361 -5.78 11.00 8.89
C GLY A 361 -6.13 9.88 7.90
N VAL A 362 -6.95 8.93 8.34
CA VAL A 362 -7.46 7.81 7.53
C VAL A 362 -9.00 7.81 7.51
N PRO A 363 -9.64 7.12 6.54
CA PRO A 363 -11.09 6.95 6.53
C PRO A 363 -11.56 6.24 7.80
N GLY A 364 -12.62 6.74 8.43
CA GLY A 364 -13.14 6.22 9.70
C GLY A 364 -13.66 4.79 9.58
N GLU A 365 -14.29 4.42 8.46
CA GLU A 365 -14.71 3.03 8.22
C GLU A 365 -13.53 2.08 8.15
N TRP A 366 -12.49 2.47 7.42
CA TRP A 366 -11.25 1.71 7.33
C TRP A 366 -10.58 1.56 8.71
N LEU A 367 -10.52 2.64 9.50
CA LEU A 367 -9.89 2.63 10.81
C LEU A 367 -10.60 1.67 11.78
N ARG A 368 -11.93 1.67 11.81
CA ARG A 368 -12.71 0.71 12.62
C ARG A 368 -12.40 -0.74 12.22
N ALA A 369 -12.31 -1.02 10.92
CA ALA A 369 -11.96 -2.35 10.44
C ALA A 369 -10.52 -2.75 10.81
N ALA A 370 -9.57 -1.81 10.76
CA ALA A 370 -8.18 -2.03 11.17
C ALA A 370 -8.03 -2.20 12.70
N ALA A 371 -8.81 -1.48 13.50
CA ALA A 371 -8.80 -1.55 14.96
C ALA A 371 -9.47 -2.82 15.50
N ALA A 372 -10.36 -3.44 14.72
CA ALA A 372 -10.94 -4.74 15.05
C ALA A 372 -9.98 -5.92 14.81
N LYS A 373 -8.88 -5.70 14.07
CA LYS A 373 -7.86 -6.73 13.82
C LYS A 373 -6.93 -6.86 15.02
N THR A 374 -6.32 -8.04 15.13
CA THR A 374 -5.18 -8.28 16.01
C THR A 374 -3.92 -8.46 15.16
N PRO A 375 -2.73 -8.12 15.68
CA PRO A 375 -1.50 -8.42 14.95
C PRO A 375 -1.39 -9.93 14.67
N PRO A 376 -0.86 -10.32 13.50
CA PRO A 376 -0.79 -11.73 13.10
C PRO A 376 -0.08 -12.61 14.12
N THR A 377 -0.49 -13.88 14.21
CA THR A 377 0.21 -14.91 15.01
C THR A 377 1.70 -14.95 14.65
N GLY A 378 2.57 -14.99 15.66
CA GLY A 378 4.02 -14.91 15.50
C GLY A 378 4.60 -13.49 15.53
N THR A 379 3.77 -12.45 15.56
CA THR A 379 4.27 -11.07 15.76
C THR A 379 4.84 -10.94 17.17
N VAL A 380 6.09 -10.46 17.29
CA VAL A 380 6.75 -10.21 18.58
C VAL A 380 6.55 -8.76 18.97
N LEU A 381 6.07 -8.55 20.19
CA LEU A 381 5.70 -7.25 20.74
C LEU A 381 6.46 -6.97 22.03
N MET A 382 6.68 -5.69 22.30
CA MET A 382 7.03 -5.14 23.60
C MET A 382 6.21 -3.89 23.87
N ASP A 383 6.12 -3.48 25.13
CA ASP A 383 5.58 -2.18 25.48
C ASP A 383 6.47 -1.08 24.88
N GLN A 384 5.85 -0.07 24.27
CA GLN A 384 6.54 1.07 23.68
C GLN A 384 7.15 2.00 24.75
N ALA A 385 6.51 2.13 25.91
CA ALA A 385 6.95 2.97 27.02
C ALA A 385 8.28 2.48 27.62
N GLU A 386 8.51 1.17 27.54
CA GLU A 386 9.47 0.51 28.38
C GLU A 386 10.77 0.10 27.66
N ASN A 387 11.88 0.23 28.37
CA ASN A 387 13.04 -0.66 28.27
C ASN A 387 12.76 -2.00 29.01
N SER A 388 11.52 -2.49 29.04
CA SER A 388 11.16 -3.62 29.90
C SER A 388 11.58 -4.95 29.32
N ALA A 389 11.76 -5.89 30.24
CA ALA A 389 12.00 -7.28 29.93
C ALA A 389 10.76 -8.00 29.37
N GLY A 390 9.57 -7.40 29.48
CA GLY A 390 8.31 -8.01 29.07
C GLY A 390 8.18 -8.04 27.55
N ARG A 391 8.39 -9.22 26.97
CA ARG A 391 8.22 -9.47 25.54
C ARG A 391 7.09 -10.46 25.34
N TYR A 392 6.36 -10.31 24.25
CA TYR A 392 5.21 -11.13 23.96
C TYR A 392 5.27 -11.63 22.53
N VAL A 393 4.69 -12.79 22.27
CA VAL A 393 4.38 -13.25 20.92
C VAL A 393 2.88 -13.39 20.76
N MET A 394 2.34 -12.93 19.64
CA MET A 394 0.93 -13.11 19.35
C MET A 394 0.60 -14.57 19.05
N VAL A 395 -0.40 -15.10 19.74
CA VAL A 395 -0.98 -16.44 19.54
C VAL A 395 -2.48 -16.27 19.32
N ASN A 396 -2.86 -16.11 18.04
CA ASN A 396 -4.24 -15.96 17.55
C ASN A 396 -5.15 -15.09 18.44
N GLY A 397 -4.75 -13.83 18.62
CA GLY A 397 -5.47 -12.80 19.39
C GLY A 397 -5.02 -12.62 20.83
N ALA A 398 -4.27 -13.56 21.42
CA ALA A 398 -3.64 -13.41 22.73
C ALA A 398 -2.18 -12.98 22.61
N ALA A 399 -1.70 -12.16 23.54
CA ALA A 399 -0.27 -11.85 23.68
C ALA A 399 0.33 -12.80 24.73
N ALA A 400 1.10 -13.80 24.28
CA ALA A 400 1.74 -14.76 25.16
C ALA A 400 3.08 -14.22 25.66
N HIS A 401 3.24 -14.08 26.98
CA HIS A 401 4.48 -13.61 27.60
C HIS A 401 5.64 -14.57 27.30
N ILE A 402 6.76 -14.00 26.87
CA ILE A 402 8.02 -14.69 26.60
C ILE A 402 8.92 -14.43 27.81
N GLU A 403 9.28 -15.49 28.52
CA GLU A 403 10.17 -15.38 29.66
C GLU A 403 11.59 -15.03 29.23
N ALA A 404 12.35 -14.41 30.14
CA ALA A 404 13.71 -13.96 29.82
C ALA A 404 14.63 -15.12 29.35
N GLY A 405 14.41 -16.33 29.88
CA GLY A 405 15.14 -17.54 29.47
C GLY A 405 14.75 -18.06 28.09
N GLU A 406 13.51 -17.83 27.66
CA GLU A 406 12.94 -18.30 26.39
C GLU A 406 13.37 -17.40 25.21
N TRP A 407 13.59 -16.11 25.46
CA TRP A 407 13.89 -15.11 24.43
C TRP A 407 14.97 -15.52 23.41
N ALA A 408 16.11 -15.98 23.92
CA ALA A 408 17.22 -16.42 23.07
C ALA A 408 17.22 -17.93 22.85
N ALA A 409 16.74 -18.72 23.83
CA ALA A 409 16.71 -20.18 23.74
C ALA A 409 15.78 -20.65 22.60
N ASP A 410 14.65 -19.97 22.41
CA ASP A 410 13.60 -20.36 21.48
C ASP A 410 13.64 -19.53 20.19
N GLY A 411 14.65 -18.67 20.05
CA GLY A 411 14.97 -17.92 18.83
C GLY A 411 14.15 -16.66 18.58
N TYR A 412 13.30 -16.25 19.52
CA TYR A 412 12.48 -15.03 19.40
C TYR A 412 13.33 -13.76 19.18
N ASN A 413 14.56 -13.74 19.70
CA ASN A 413 15.53 -12.66 19.50
C ASN A 413 15.97 -12.41 18.05
N THR A 414 15.64 -13.32 17.14
CA THR A 414 15.91 -13.17 15.70
C THR A 414 14.72 -12.58 14.93
N TRP A 415 13.57 -12.43 15.57
CA TRP A 415 12.35 -11.94 14.95
C TRP A 415 12.26 -10.42 15.09
N PRO A 416 11.59 -9.72 14.15
CA PRO A 416 11.31 -8.30 14.29
C PRO A 416 10.52 -8.02 15.57
N LEU A 417 11.07 -7.16 16.43
CA LEU A 417 10.43 -6.71 17.66
C LEU A 417 9.71 -5.38 17.42
N MET A 418 8.41 -5.33 17.69
CA MET A 418 7.57 -4.14 17.48
C MET A 418 7.15 -3.55 18.82
N GLY A 419 7.14 -2.22 18.92
CA GLY A 419 6.53 -1.52 20.06
C GLY A 419 5.01 -1.47 19.91
N ALA A 420 4.28 -1.68 21.01
CA ALA A 420 2.84 -1.57 21.10
C ALA A 420 2.44 -0.70 22.30
N PRO A 421 1.24 -0.08 22.31
CA PRO A 421 0.74 0.60 23.50
C PRO A 421 0.59 -0.39 24.66
N GLY A 422 1.14 -0.06 25.82
CA GLY A 422 1.13 -0.88 27.02
C GLY A 422 -0.27 -1.25 27.53
N GLU A 423 -1.22 -0.31 27.52
CA GLU A 423 -2.62 -0.59 27.92
C GLU A 423 -3.25 -1.63 26.99
N TRP A 424 -3.04 -1.49 25.68
CA TRP A 424 -3.50 -2.47 24.70
C TRP A 424 -2.82 -3.83 24.90
N LEU A 425 -1.50 -3.84 25.12
CA LEU A 425 -0.70 -5.05 25.27
C LEU A 425 -1.11 -5.82 26.53
N ASN A 426 -1.34 -5.13 27.64
CA ASN A 426 -1.86 -5.72 28.88
C ASN A 426 -3.25 -6.33 28.68
N ALA A 427 -4.14 -5.63 27.96
CA ALA A 427 -5.44 -6.18 27.61
C ALA A 427 -5.33 -7.42 26.72
N ALA A 428 -4.38 -7.44 25.76
CA ALA A 428 -4.12 -8.59 24.90
C ALA A 428 -3.50 -9.78 25.66
N ALA A 429 -2.65 -9.52 26.66
CA ALA A 429 -2.05 -10.55 27.51
C ALA A 429 -3.06 -11.22 28.44
N GLY A 430 -4.11 -10.49 28.84
CA GLY A 430 -5.23 -11.02 29.63
C GLY A 430 -6.24 -11.85 28.82
N ARG A 431 -6.18 -11.82 27.48
CA ARG A 431 -7.11 -12.54 26.61
C ARG A 431 -6.67 -13.99 26.38
N PRO A 432 -7.61 -14.95 26.33
CA PRO A 432 -7.30 -16.28 25.84
C PRO A 432 -7.07 -16.26 24.32
N ALA A 433 -6.24 -17.18 23.83
CA ALA A 433 -6.16 -17.44 22.40
C ALA A 433 -7.51 -17.94 21.89
N THR A 434 -7.84 -17.58 20.64
CA THR A 434 -9.13 -17.93 20.03
C THR A 434 -9.34 -19.45 20.00
N ASP A 435 -10.56 -19.92 20.21
CA ASP A 435 -10.87 -21.35 20.23
C ASP A 435 -10.50 -22.04 18.91
N GLY A 436 -9.97 -23.26 19.00
CA GLY A 436 -9.51 -24.04 17.85
C GLY A 436 -8.08 -23.70 17.39
N THR A 437 -7.37 -22.79 18.07
CA THR A 437 -5.96 -22.49 17.74
C THR A 437 -5.09 -23.68 18.10
N LEU A 438 -4.32 -24.18 17.13
CA LEU A 438 -3.31 -25.20 17.39
C LEU A 438 -2.03 -24.53 17.88
N VAL A 439 -1.52 -24.98 19.01
CA VAL A 439 -0.32 -24.43 19.66
C VAL A 439 0.67 -25.54 20.02
N LYS A 440 1.95 -25.21 20.01
CA LYS A 440 3.05 -26.05 20.52
C LYS A 440 4.12 -25.18 21.16
N GLY A 441 4.97 -25.75 22.01
CA GLY A 441 6.13 -25.05 22.56
C GLY A 441 7.10 -24.65 21.45
N GLN A 442 7.57 -23.40 21.45
CA GLN A 442 8.44 -22.85 20.42
C GLN A 442 9.86 -23.43 20.47
N GLY A 443 10.44 -23.55 21.67
CA GLY A 443 11.73 -24.20 21.91
C GLY A 443 11.70 -25.72 21.70
N GLY A 444 10.52 -26.30 21.55
CA GLY A 444 10.33 -27.72 21.24
C GLY A 444 10.52 -28.65 22.44
N ALA A 445 10.49 -28.12 23.67
CA ALA A 445 10.55 -28.92 24.89
C ALA A 445 9.37 -29.90 25.01
N SER A 446 8.21 -29.54 24.44
CA SER A 446 7.06 -30.43 24.27
C SER A 446 6.88 -30.78 22.80
N ALA A 447 6.89 -32.08 22.49
CA ALA A 447 6.53 -32.58 21.15
C ALA A 447 5.01 -32.57 20.90
N SER A 448 4.20 -32.29 21.92
CA SER A 448 2.75 -32.34 21.86
C SER A 448 2.18 -31.09 21.22
N VAL A 449 1.16 -31.28 20.37
CA VAL A 449 0.30 -30.21 19.87
C VAL A 449 -0.92 -30.13 20.78
N TYR A 450 -1.36 -28.91 21.06
CA TYR A 450 -2.56 -28.63 21.84
C TYR A 450 -3.54 -27.81 21.00
N VAL A 451 -4.82 -27.92 21.32
CA VAL A 451 -5.87 -27.05 20.79
C VAL A 451 -6.41 -26.17 21.90
N THR A 452 -6.56 -24.88 21.63
CA THR A 452 -7.10 -23.93 22.61
C THR A 452 -8.62 -24.02 22.65
N VAL A 453 -9.18 -24.12 23.85
CA VAL A 453 -10.63 -24.16 24.09
C VAL A 453 -10.93 -23.39 25.37
N ASN A 454 -11.69 -22.31 25.24
CA ASN A 454 -12.11 -21.40 26.29
C ASN A 454 -10.96 -21.04 27.27
N GLY A 455 -9.80 -20.67 26.72
CA GLY A 455 -8.61 -20.29 27.48
C GLY A 455 -7.78 -21.44 28.08
N SER A 456 -8.18 -22.69 27.86
CA SER A 456 -7.39 -23.89 28.20
C SER A 456 -6.70 -24.44 26.95
N ALA A 457 -5.59 -25.15 27.10
CA ALA A 457 -4.90 -25.85 26.01
C ALA A 457 -5.03 -27.36 26.20
N LEU A 458 -5.80 -28.02 25.32
CA LEU A 458 -6.12 -29.44 25.43
C LEU A 458 -5.19 -30.28 24.55
N PRO A 459 -4.58 -31.36 25.05
CA PRO A 459 -3.63 -32.17 24.30
C PRO A 459 -4.32 -32.86 23.12
N VAL A 460 -3.68 -32.82 21.95
CA VAL A 460 -4.11 -33.50 20.73
C VAL A 460 -3.19 -34.70 20.51
N THR A 461 -3.77 -35.90 20.36
CA THR A 461 -2.97 -37.09 20.02
C THR A 461 -2.47 -37.02 18.58
N ALA A 462 -1.41 -37.76 18.24
CA ALA A 462 -0.89 -37.81 16.87
C ALA A 462 -1.95 -38.26 15.85
N ALA A 463 -2.80 -39.21 16.23
CA ALA A 463 -3.91 -39.69 15.39
C ALA A 463 -4.94 -38.58 15.13
N GLU A 464 -5.38 -37.89 16.19
CA GLU A 464 -6.32 -36.77 16.06
C GLU A 464 -5.74 -35.61 15.27
N TYR A 465 -4.44 -35.30 15.48
CA TYR A 465 -3.76 -34.28 14.70
C TYR A 465 -3.81 -34.64 13.21
N SER A 466 -3.43 -35.87 12.85
CA SER A 466 -3.41 -36.31 11.45
C SER A 466 -4.80 -36.41 10.80
N GLY A 467 -5.85 -36.68 11.56
CA GLY A 467 -7.19 -36.93 11.04
C GLY A 467 -8.16 -35.75 11.10
N VAL A 468 -8.05 -34.88 12.11
CA VAL A 468 -9.00 -33.80 12.38
C VAL A 468 -8.35 -32.43 12.22
N TRP A 469 -7.10 -32.28 12.63
CA TRP A 469 -6.45 -30.97 12.80
C TRP A 469 -5.30 -30.69 11.83
N ASN A 470 -5.01 -31.59 10.89
CA ASN A 470 -3.82 -31.55 10.03
C ASN A 470 -3.74 -30.34 9.10
N ASN A 471 -4.88 -29.68 8.84
CA ASN A 471 -4.97 -28.54 7.94
C ASN A 471 -4.76 -27.19 8.63
N GLY A 472 -4.67 -27.17 9.97
CA GLY A 472 -4.50 -25.94 10.73
C GLY A 472 -3.03 -25.54 10.89
N PRO A 473 -2.66 -24.26 10.74
CA PRO A 473 -1.33 -23.79 11.12
C PRO A 473 -1.12 -23.98 12.62
N VAL A 474 0.04 -24.51 13.02
CA VAL A 474 0.41 -24.68 14.42
C VAL A 474 1.25 -23.49 14.85
N ALA A 475 0.74 -22.69 15.79
CA ALA A 475 1.44 -21.55 16.36
C ALA A 475 2.50 -22.01 17.37
N GLY A 476 3.70 -21.44 17.27
CA GLY A 476 4.71 -21.56 18.32
C GLY A 476 4.38 -20.63 19.48
N ALA A 477 4.33 -21.17 20.69
CA ALA A 477 4.05 -20.44 21.91
C ALA A 477 5.18 -20.61 22.93
N PRO A 478 5.41 -19.64 23.83
CA PRO A 478 6.38 -19.77 24.91
C PRO A 478 6.00 -20.93 25.84
N GLU A 479 6.98 -21.71 26.26
CA GLU A 479 6.83 -22.92 27.05
C GLU A 479 6.08 -22.66 28.36
N GLN A 480 6.43 -21.60 29.09
CA GLN A 480 5.78 -21.27 30.35
C GLN A 480 4.32 -20.85 30.16
N TRP A 481 4.05 -20.04 29.13
CA TRP A 481 2.68 -19.65 28.79
C TRP A 481 1.82 -20.85 28.39
N LEU A 482 2.39 -21.77 27.59
CA LEU A 482 1.71 -22.98 27.17
C LEU A 482 1.45 -23.89 28.39
N ALA A 483 2.44 -24.09 29.25
CA ALA A 483 2.28 -24.89 30.46
C ALA A 483 1.18 -24.34 31.38
N ALA A 484 1.12 -23.01 31.57
CA ALA A 484 0.05 -22.37 32.33
C ALA A 484 -1.33 -22.59 31.66
N SER A 485 -1.40 -22.57 30.33
CA SER A 485 -2.64 -22.80 29.59
C SER A 485 -3.09 -24.26 29.61
N VAL A 486 -2.16 -25.21 29.64
CA VAL A 486 -2.43 -26.65 29.81
C VAL A 486 -2.90 -26.98 31.22
N ALA A 487 -2.34 -26.31 32.23
CA ALA A 487 -2.72 -26.52 33.62
C ALA A 487 -4.12 -25.96 33.97
N LYS A 488 -4.66 -25.04 33.15
CA LYS A 488 -6.00 -24.49 33.34
C LYS A 488 -7.06 -25.54 32.98
N PRO A 489 -7.96 -25.90 33.92
CA PRO A 489 -9.11 -26.72 33.60
C PRO A 489 -10.08 -25.93 32.72
N LEU A 490 -10.79 -26.64 31.84
CA LEU A 490 -11.81 -26.04 31.01
C LEU A 490 -12.92 -25.46 31.91
N ALA A 491 -13.29 -24.20 31.65
CA ALA A 491 -14.18 -23.46 32.53
C ALA A 491 -15.54 -24.15 32.67
N ASN A 492 -16.06 -24.10 33.89
CA ASN A 492 -17.41 -24.53 34.25
C ASN A 492 -18.47 -23.86 33.36
N GLY A 493 -19.46 -24.62 32.89
CA GLY A 493 -20.49 -24.17 31.97
C GLY A 493 -20.09 -24.18 30.49
N THR A 494 -18.83 -24.48 30.14
CA THR A 494 -18.42 -24.58 28.74
C THR A 494 -19.13 -25.74 28.04
N VAL A 495 -19.77 -25.46 26.90
CA VAL A 495 -20.40 -26.47 26.05
C VAL A 495 -19.40 -27.02 25.04
N ILE A 496 -19.25 -28.34 25.02
CA ILE A 496 -18.28 -29.04 24.16
C ILE A 496 -18.92 -30.17 23.35
N LYS A 497 -18.23 -30.56 22.28
CA LYS A 497 -18.46 -31.78 21.49
C LYS A 497 -17.15 -32.37 20.98
N ASN A 498 -17.23 -33.60 20.49
CA ASN A 498 -16.10 -34.26 19.88
C ASN A 498 -15.77 -33.61 18.53
N ALA A 499 -14.55 -33.10 18.37
CA ALA A 499 -14.17 -32.43 17.12
C ALA A 499 -14.15 -33.38 15.92
N SER A 500 -13.90 -34.69 16.13
CA SER A 500 -13.92 -35.69 15.06
C SER A 500 -15.34 -36.09 14.63
N GLY A 501 -16.35 -35.81 15.45
CA GLY A 501 -17.71 -36.30 15.26
C GLY A 501 -17.89 -37.81 15.54
N ALA A 502 -16.87 -38.50 16.05
CA ALA A 502 -16.98 -39.90 16.46
C ALA A 502 -17.98 -40.11 17.61
N ASP A 503 -18.13 -39.10 18.46
CA ASP A 503 -19.21 -38.98 19.42
C ASP A 503 -20.11 -37.80 19.02
N SER A 504 -21.42 -38.06 18.89
CA SER A 504 -22.44 -37.05 18.57
C SER A 504 -23.00 -36.34 19.80
N SER A 505 -22.64 -36.77 21.01
CA SER A 505 -23.11 -36.17 22.25
C SER A 505 -22.56 -34.76 22.46
N VAL A 506 -23.36 -33.94 23.12
CA VAL A 506 -22.99 -32.61 23.58
C VAL A 506 -22.87 -32.65 25.10
N TYR A 507 -21.84 -31.98 25.62
CA TYR A 507 -21.57 -31.96 27.06
C TYR A 507 -21.46 -30.54 27.58
N VAL A 508 -21.78 -30.36 28.86
CA VAL A 508 -21.40 -29.19 29.65
C VAL A 508 -20.27 -29.56 30.61
N MET A 509 -19.29 -28.69 30.76
CA MET A 509 -18.23 -28.88 31.75
C MET A 509 -18.69 -28.49 33.17
N ALA A 510 -18.46 -29.37 34.14
CA ALA A 510 -18.65 -29.11 35.56
C ALA A 510 -17.53 -29.76 36.37
N GLY A 511 -16.69 -28.98 37.04
CA GLY A 511 -15.58 -29.48 37.85
C GLY A 511 -14.58 -30.33 37.07
N GLY A 512 -14.39 -30.01 35.79
CA GLY A 512 -13.59 -30.79 34.85
C GLY A 512 -14.20 -32.12 34.41
N MET A 513 -15.44 -32.47 34.82
CA MET A 513 -16.23 -33.56 34.26
C MET A 513 -17.04 -33.05 33.07
N ALA A 514 -17.09 -33.84 31.99
CA ALA A 514 -17.98 -33.58 30.86
C ALA A 514 -19.34 -34.26 31.11
N VAL A 515 -20.37 -33.46 31.33
CA VAL A 515 -21.72 -33.92 31.71
C VAL A 515 -22.60 -33.96 30.46
N PRO A 516 -23.12 -35.14 30.05
CA PRO A 516 -23.90 -35.26 28.82
C PRO A 516 -25.21 -34.47 28.92
N LEU A 517 -25.55 -33.74 27.85
CA LEU A 517 -26.80 -33.01 27.70
C LEU A 517 -27.72 -33.77 26.74
N GLY A 518 -28.92 -34.14 27.22
CA GLY A 518 -29.99 -34.54 26.32
C GLY A 518 -30.51 -33.34 25.53
N GLY A 519 -31.26 -33.57 24.44
CA GLY A 519 -31.82 -32.47 23.64
C GLY A 519 -32.71 -31.52 24.44
N ALA A 520 -33.46 -32.04 25.41
CA ALA A 520 -34.27 -31.24 26.33
C ALA A 520 -33.41 -30.42 27.29
N ASP A 521 -32.31 -30.97 27.81
CA ASP A 521 -31.40 -30.24 28.71
C ASP A 521 -30.63 -29.15 27.96
N TYR A 522 -30.17 -29.45 26.73
CA TYR A 522 -29.39 -28.54 25.92
C TYR A 522 -30.14 -27.22 25.65
N SER A 523 -31.40 -27.29 25.23
CA SER A 523 -32.23 -26.10 25.06
C SER A 523 -32.84 -25.59 26.37
N GLY A 524 -33.27 -26.50 27.26
CA GLY A 524 -33.95 -26.16 28.50
C GLY A 524 -33.08 -25.40 29.50
N LEU A 525 -31.77 -25.66 29.49
CA LEU A 525 -30.77 -24.95 30.31
C LEU A 525 -30.13 -23.77 29.56
N GLY A 526 -30.55 -23.49 28.32
CA GLY A 526 -30.07 -22.37 27.50
C GLY A 526 -28.66 -22.55 26.91
N TYR A 527 -28.15 -23.79 26.90
CA TYR A 527 -26.84 -24.09 26.31
C TYR A 527 -26.83 -24.01 24.77
N ASP A 528 -28.00 -24.13 24.15
CA ASP A 528 -28.22 -23.88 22.72
C ASP A 528 -27.86 -22.45 22.26
N LYS A 529 -27.80 -21.50 23.19
CA LYS A 529 -27.40 -20.11 22.93
C LYS A 529 -25.90 -19.88 23.11
N GLN A 530 -25.16 -20.88 23.58
CA GLN A 530 -23.72 -20.76 23.80
C GLN A 530 -22.93 -21.31 22.61
N PRO A 531 -21.68 -20.85 22.41
CA PRO A 531 -20.81 -21.44 21.40
C PRO A 531 -20.50 -22.91 21.72
N LEU A 532 -20.81 -23.80 20.77
CA LEU A 532 -20.46 -25.21 20.85
C LEU A 532 -19.02 -25.44 20.40
N ARG A 533 -18.16 -25.88 21.31
CA ARG A 533 -16.70 -25.97 21.08
C ARG A 533 -16.25 -27.39 20.78
N GLY A 534 -15.44 -27.57 19.75
CA GLY A 534 -14.82 -28.87 19.44
C GLY A 534 -13.63 -29.14 20.37
N VAL A 535 -13.59 -30.30 21.00
CA VAL A 535 -12.45 -30.77 21.81
C VAL A 535 -11.84 -32.04 21.21
N PRO A 536 -10.58 -32.39 21.55
CA PRO A 536 -10.01 -33.69 21.20
C PRO A 536 -10.82 -34.82 21.84
N GLY A 537 -11.11 -35.87 21.07
CA GLY A 537 -11.90 -37.00 21.52
C GLY A 537 -11.24 -37.82 22.64
N ALA A 538 -9.91 -37.96 22.61
CA ALA A 538 -9.18 -38.62 23.69
C ALA A 538 -9.31 -37.84 25.02
N TRP A 539 -9.28 -36.50 24.95
CA TRP A 539 -9.48 -35.63 26.10
C TRP A 539 -10.94 -35.68 26.59
N GLU A 540 -11.91 -35.62 25.67
CA GLU A 540 -13.34 -35.73 25.97
C GLU A 540 -13.65 -37.04 26.70
N ALA A 541 -13.18 -38.17 26.16
CA ALA A 541 -13.39 -39.48 26.77
C ALA A 541 -12.87 -39.54 28.22
N ALA A 542 -11.72 -38.92 28.49
CA ALA A 542 -11.18 -38.81 29.85
C ALA A 542 -12.03 -37.91 30.75
N ALA A 543 -12.58 -36.80 30.23
CA ALA A 543 -13.46 -35.92 30.97
C ALA A 543 -14.83 -36.55 31.27
N VAL A 544 -15.37 -37.35 30.34
CA VAL A 544 -16.62 -38.11 30.49
C VAL A 544 -16.46 -39.26 31.49
N ALA A 545 -15.28 -39.90 31.51
CA ALA A 545 -15.01 -41.03 32.40
C ALA A 545 -14.90 -40.65 33.89
N LYS A 546 -14.87 -39.36 34.24
CA LYS A 546 -14.83 -38.92 35.64
C LYS A 546 -16.10 -39.34 36.37
N ALA A 547 -15.93 -39.89 37.58
CA ALA A 547 -17.05 -40.36 38.38
C ALA A 547 -17.94 -39.23 38.91
N ALA A 548 -17.34 -38.07 39.19
CA ALA A 548 -17.99 -36.87 39.70
C ALA A 548 -17.20 -35.61 39.30
N PRO A 549 -17.82 -34.42 39.34
CA PRO A 549 -17.11 -33.13 39.30
C PRO A 549 -16.10 -33.01 40.44
N ALA A 550 -15.10 -32.14 40.29
CA ALA A 550 -14.16 -31.82 41.36
C ALA A 550 -14.83 -31.11 42.55
N ASP A 551 -14.27 -31.30 43.74
CA ASP A 551 -14.70 -30.60 44.95
C ASP A 551 -14.64 -29.07 44.77
N GLY A 552 -15.60 -28.38 45.39
CA GLY A 552 -15.83 -26.94 45.23
C GLY A 552 -16.71 -26.57 44.03
N THR A 553 -17.04 -27.51 43.14
CA THR A 553 -17.94 -27.24 42.01
C THR A 553 -19.37 -27.01 42.51
N MET A 554 -19.98 -25.90 42.10
CA MET A 554 -21.37 -25.58 42.44
C MET A 554 -22.32 -25.94 41.29
N LEU A 555 -23.38 -26.66 41.61
CA LEU A 555 -24.30 -27.27 40.66
C LEU A 555 -25.74 -26.84 40.96
N LEU A 556 -26.52 -26.58 39.91
CA LEU A 556 -27.96 -26.34 39.98
C LEU A 556 -28.66 -27.23 38.96
N SER A 557 -29.66 -28.00 39.39
CA SER A 557 -30.51 -28.79 38.49
C SER A 557 -31.86 -28.09 38.26
N PRO A 558 -32.48 -28.26 37.07
CA PRO A 558 -33.70 -27.51 36.71
C PRO A 558 -34.92 -27.83 37.58
N ASP A 559 -34.92 -28.98 38.24
CA ASP A 559 -35.97 -29.45 39.15
C ASP A 559 -35.77 -29.01 40.61
N SER A 560 -34.71 -28.26 40.89
CA SER A 560 -34.33 -27.85 42.25
C SER A 560 -33.96 -26.37 42.32
N VAL A 561 -34.34 -25.71 43.41
CA VAL A 561 -33.84 -24.37 43.76
C VAL A 561 -32.56 -24.43 44.60
N THR A 562 -32.11 -25.63 44.97
CA THR A 562 -30.95 -25.84 45.81
C THR A 562 -29.68 -25.84 44.98
N VAL A 563 -28.74 -24.94 45.31
CA VAL A 563 -27.37 -25.04 44.80
C VAL A 563 -26.63 -26.08 45.63
N TRP A 564 -26.01 -27.03 44.94
CA TRP A 564 -25.23 -28.10 45.53
C TRP A 564 -23.74 -27.84 45.32
N MET A 565 -22.95 -27.88 46.39
CA MET A 565 -21.49 -27.88 46.28
C MET A 565 -20.96 -29.32 46.31
N VAL A 566 -20.10 -29.67 45.37
CA VAL A 566 -19.40 -30.96 45.38
C VAL A 566 -18.30 -30.94 46.45
N VAL A 567 -18.23 -31.98 47.27
CA VAL A 567 -17.34 -32.11 48.42
C VAL A 567 -16.94 -33.58 48.63
N ASN A 568 -15.85 -33.81 49.37
CA ASN A 568 -15.40 -35.13 49.80
C ASN A 568 -15.19 -36.12 48.63
N GLY A 569 -14.63 -35.65 47.51
CA GLY A 569 -14.31 -36.50 46.36
C GLY A 569 -15.54 -36.96 45.57
N GLY A 570 -16.58 -36.13 45.47
CA GLY A 570 -17.75 -36.40 44.63
C GLY A 570 -19.09 -36.59 45.35
N SER A 571 -19.16 -36.29 46.64
CA SER A 571 -20.45 -36.10 47.34
C SER A 571 -20.98 -34.68 47.13
N LYS A 572 -22.22 -34.40 47.47
CA LYS A 572 -22.83 -33.07 47.38
C LYS A 572 -23.36 -32.59 48.73
N ARG A 573 -23.19 -31.30 49.02
CA ARG A 573 -23.75 -30.59 50.18
C ARG A 573 -24.65 -29.46 49.69
N ALA A 574 -25.81 -29.30 50.30
CA ALA A 574 -26.68 -28.17 50.02
C ALA A 574 -26.02 -26.87 50.50
N MET A 575 -25.97 -25.87 49.64
CA MET A 575 -25.51 -24.53 50.00
C MET A 575 -26.66 -23.70 50.57
N THR A 576 -26.32 -22.82 51.50
CA THR A 576 -27.24 -21.87 52.13
C THR A 576 -27.09 -20.48 51.50
N ALA A 577 -28.15 -19.67 51.58
CA ALA A 577 -28.11 -18.31 51.05
C ALA A 577 -27.00 -17.43 51.66
N ALA A 578 -26.58 -17.72 52.90
CA ALA A 578 -25.51 -16.99 53.59
C ALA A 578 -24.11 -17.25 53.01
N GLU A 579 -23.94 -18.33 52.23
CA GLU A 579 -22.67 -18.64 51.55
C GLU A 579 -22.48 -17.86 50.24
N PHE A 580 -23.51 -17.13 49.80
CA PHE A 580 -23.46 -16.29 48.59
C PHE A 580 -23.39 -14.81 48.95
N GLY A 581 -22.70 -14.03 48.11
CA GLY A 581 -22.60 -12.57 48.24
C GLY A 581 -21.20 -12.08 48.61
N THR A 582 -21.12 -10.87 49.16
CA THR A 582 -19.83 -10.19 49.41
C THR A 582 -18.93 -10.99 50.36
N GLY A 583 -17.80 -11.48 49.84
CA GLY A 583 -16.86 -12.32 50.59
C GLY A 583 -17.17 -13.82 50.58
N GLY A 584 -18.25 -14.25 49.90
CA GLY A 584 -18.63 -15.64 49.67
C GLY A 584 -18.60 -16.01 48.18
N HIS A 585 -19.40 -17.01 47.81
CA HIS A 585 -19.52 -17.50 46.44
C HIS A 585 -20.40 -16.59 45.56
N SER A 586 -20.15 -16.63 44.26
CA SER A 586 -20.98 -15.94 43.27
C SER A 586 -21.92 -16.91 42.55
N PHE A 587 -23.16 -16.45 42.28
CA PHE A 587 -24.08 -17.21 41.43
C PHE A 587 -23.55 -17.40 39.99
N SER A 588 -22.63 -16.55 39.54
CA SER A 588 -21.97 -16.72 38.23
C SER A 588 -21.06 -17.95 38.15
N GLU A 589 -20.71 -18.55 39.29
CA GLU A 589 -19.87 -19.75 39.39
C GLU A 589 -20.68 -21.05 39.42
N VAL A 590 -22.01 -20.94 39.49
CA VAL A 590 -22.94 -22.08 39.55
C VAL A 590 -23.19 -22.61 38.14
N VAL A 591 -23.01 -23.92 37.95
CA VAL A 591 -23.26 -24.59 36.67
C VAL A 591 -24.64 -25.23 36.67
N ALA A 592 -25.44 -24.90 35.66
CA ALA A 592 -26.69 -25.61 35.41
C ALA A 592 -26.38 -27.01 34.83
N VAL A 593 -26.90 -28.05 35.46
CA VAL A 593 -26.63 -29.44 35.04
C VAL A 593 -27.92 -30.25 34.99
N PRO A 594 -27.99 -31.32 34.18
CA PRO A 594 -29.14 -32.22 34.21
C PRO A 594 -29.37 -32.80 35.61
N THR A 595 -30.64 -32.97 35.98
CA THR A 595 -31.06 -33.61 37.24
C THR A 595 -30.43 -34.98 37.45
N ALA A 596 -30.17 -35.72 36.38
CA ALA A 596 -29.52 -37.03 36.45
C ALA A 596 -28.13 -36.97 37.11
N LEU A 597 -27.37 -35.87 36.92
CA LEU A 597 -26.07 -35.72 37.57
C LEU A 597 -26.24 -35.49 39.07
N THR A 598 -27.04 -34.50 39.47
CA THR A 598 -27.21 -34.18 40.90
C THR A 598 -27.82 -35.35 41.65
N ALA A 599 -28.73 -36.13 41.05
CA ALA A 599 -29.31 -37.33 41.64
C ALA A 599 -28.28 -38.46 41.88
N LYS A 600 -27.21 -38.54 41.08
CA LYS A 600 -26.18 -39.57 41.18
C LYS A 600 -25.19 -39.33 42.33
N LEU A 601 -24.97 -38.07 42.73
CA LEU A 601 -23.98 -37.72 43.75
C LEU A 601 -24.53 -38.00 45.16
N PRO A 602 -23.77 -38.70 46.04
CA PRO A 602 -24.17 -38.94 47.43
C PRO A 602 -24.36 -37.62 48.18
N THR A 603 -25.44 -37.48 48.94
CA THR A 603 -25.65 -36.29 49.78
C THR A 603 -24.93 -36.47 51.11
N VAL A 604 -24.14 -35.47 51.51
CA VAL A 604 -23.63 -35.33 52.89
C VAL A 604 -24.44 -34.27 53.62
N GLN A 605 -24.71 -34.54 54.90
CA GLN A 605 -25.46 -33.62 55.77
C GLN A 605 -24.61 -32.44 56.21
#